data_AF-F2AYG3-F1
#
_entry.id   AF-F2AYG3-F1
#
_cell.length_a   1.000
_cell.length_b   1.000
_cell.length_c   1.000
_cell.angle_alpha   90.00
_cell.angle_beta   90.00
_cell.angle_gamma   90.00
#
_symmetry.space_group_name_H-M   'P 1'
#
loop_
_entity.id
_entity.type
_entity.pdbx_description
1 polymer ?
#
loop_
_entity_poly.entity_id
_entity_poly.type
_entity_poly.pdbx_seq_one_letter_code
_entity_poly.pdbx_strand_id
1 'polypeptide(L)' 'MSEPERQRHVRELMKARRDVKAAKASGDDDALRTARDAVNKAKIKLGERGPTWWGDDTDHNRKLVQNSPYADWWEAR' A
#
# COMPACT_ATOMS: atom_id res chain seq x y z
N MET A 1 -9.93 -15.52 7.24
CA MET A 1 -10.17 -14.34 8.10
C MET A 1 -11.62 -14.34 8.51
N SER A 2 -11.91 -14.17 9.80
CA SER A 2 -13.29 -14.03 10.29
C SER A 2 -13.86 -12.64 9.96
N GLU A 3 -15.19 -12.51 9.92
CA GLU A 3 -15.83 -11.21 9.65
C GLU A 3 -15.47 -10.13 10.71
N PRO A 4 -15.40 -10.42 12.02
CA PRO A 4 -14.94 -9.44 13.01
C PRO A 4 -13.51 -8.96 12.78
N GLU A 5 -12.60 -9.87 12.39
CA GLU A 5 -11.22 -9.51 12.05
C GLU A 5 -11.16 -8.64 10.80
N ARG A 6 -11.94 -8.99 9.77
CA ARG A 6 -12.07 -8.19 8.55
C ARG A 6 -12.55 -6.78 8.88
N GLN A 7 -13.60 -6.65 9.68
CA GLN A 7 -14.10 -5.33 10.10
C GLN A 7 -13.07 -4.52 10.85
N ARG A 8 -12.28 -5.15 11.73
CA ARG A 8 -11.16 -4.48 12.42
C ARG A 8 -10.15 -3.92 11.42
N HIS A 9 -9.74 -4.71 10.42
CA HIS A 9 -8.79 -4.25 9.41
C HIS A 9 -9.37 -3.16 8.49
N VAL A 10 -10.68 -3.21 8.18
CA VAL A 10 -11.37 -2.11 7.48
C VAL A 10 -11.35 -0.83 8.32
N ARG A 11 -11.61 -0.91 9.63
CA ARG A 11 -11.52 0.26 10.53
C ARG A 11 -10.10 0.82 10.60
N GLU A 12 -9.08 -0.05 10.71
CA GLU A 12 -7.66 0.33 10.65
C GLU A 12 -7.34 1.07 9.34
N LEU A 13 -7.80 0.54 8.19
CA LEU A 13 -7.59 1.15 6.88
C LEU A 13 -8.25 2.53 6.78
N MET A 14 -9.49 2.67 7.23
CA MET A 14 -10.21 3.94 7.17
C MET A 14 -9.60 4.99 8.11
N LYS A 15 -9.08 4.58 9.28
CA LYS A 15 -8.30 5.46 10.15
C LYS A 15 -7.03 5.94 9.45
N ALA A 16 -6.22 5.02 8.92
CA ALA A 16 -4.97 5.36 8.26
C ALA A 16 -5.17 6.30 7.05
N ARG A 17 -6.26 6.14 6.29
CA ARG A 17 -6.63 7.06 5.19
C ARG A 17 -6.95 8.47 5.69
N ARG A 18 -7.61 8.62 6.84
CA ARG A 18 -7.84 9.93 7.46
C ARG A 18 -6.53 10.54 7.95
N ASP A 19 -5.64 9.74 8.53
CA ASP A 19 -4.32 10.19 8.98
C ASP A 19 -3.48 10.71 7.79
N VAL A 20 -3.54 10.06 6.62
CA VAL A 20 -2.91 10.58 5.38
C VAL A 20 -3.47 11.94 5.00
N LYS A 21 -4.80 12.13 5.07
CA LYS A 21 -5.42 13.43 4.77
C LYS A 21 -4.95 14.51 5.75
N ALA A 22 -4.88 14.19 7.04
CA ALA A 22 -4.42 15.12 8.06
C ALA A 22 -2.95 15.50 7.87
N ALA A 23 -2.05 14.52 7.67
CA ALA A 23 -0.62 14.76 7.46
C ALA A 23 -0.35 15.61 6.20
N LYS A 24 -1.10 15.37 5.11
CA LYS A 24 -1.04 16.23 3.92
C LYS A 24 -1.46 17.67 4.20
N ALA A 25 -2.48 17.86 5.03
CA ALA A 25 -2.98 19.20 5.37
C ALA A 25 -2.03 19.94 6.30
N SER A 26 -1.29 19.24 7.17
CA SER A 26 -0.29 19.83 8.06
C SER A 26 1.09 20.02 7.42
N GLY A 27 1.36 19.36 6.28
CA GLY A 27 2.70 19.35 5.67
C GLY A 27 3.72 18.52 6.45
N ASP A 28 3.25 17.58 7.29
CA ASP A 28 4.12 16.72 8.09
C ASP A 28 4.48 15.45 7.31
N ASP A 29 5.69 15.44 6.73
CA ASP A 29 6.17 14.35 5.89
C ASP A 29 6.41 13.04 6.67
N ASP A 30 6.78 13.12 7.96
CA ASP A 30 6.99 11.95 8.80
C ASP A 30 5.66 11.30 9.20
N ALA A 31 4.67 12.12 9.55
CA ALA A 31 3.30 11.66 9.75
C ALA A 31 2.71 11.08 8.45
N LEU A 32 3.02 11.69 7.30
CA LEU A 32 2.55 11.22 6.00
C LEU A 32 3.15 9.85 5.65
N ARG A 33 4.46 9.65 5.88
CA ARG A 33 5.12 8.35 5.70
C ARG A 33 4.48 7.29 6.60
N THR A 34 4.36 7.59 7.89
CA THR A 34 3.74 6.69 8.88
C THR A 34 2.31 6.31 8.50
N ALA A 35 1.50 7.28 8.07
CA ALA A 35 0.12 7.02 7.67
C ALA A 35 0.03 6.17 6.38
N ARG A 36 0.92 6.38 5.41
CA ARG A 36 1.01 5.57 4.19
C ARG A 36 1.43 4.12 4.49
N ASP A 37 2.35 3.93 5.42
CA ASP A 37 2.77 2.59 5.89
C ASP A 37 1.62 1.87 6.60
N ALA A 38 0.86 2.58 7.43
CA ALA A 38 -0.33 2.03 8.07
C ALA A 38 -1.41 1.61 7.04
N VAL A 39 -1.63 2.41 5.99
CA VAL A 39 -2.51 2.04 4.86
C VAL A 39 -2.01 0.75 4.19
N ASN A 40 -0.70 0.66 3.94
CA ASN A 40 -0.12 -0.52 3.32
C ASN A 40 -0.33 -1.78 4.16
N LYS A 41 -0.02 -1.69 5.46
CA LYS A 41 -0.18 -2.80 6.41
C LYS A 41 -1.63 -3.27 6.49
N ALA A 42 -2.60 -2.34 6.56
CA ALA A 42 -4.02 -2.69 6.61
C ALA A 42 -4.49 -3.39 5.32
N LYS A 43 -4.04 -2.91 4.15
CA LYS A 43 -4.36 -3.53 2.86
C LYS A 43 -3.78 -4.94 2.70
N ILE A 44 -2.55 -5.17 3.18
CA ILE A 44 -1.95 -6.51 3.19
C ILE A 44 -2.77 -7.46 4.07
N LYS A 45 -3.14 -7.03 5.29
CA LYS A 45 -3.99 -7.83 6.19
C LYS A 45 -5.37 -8.15 5.59
N LEU A 46 -5.91 -7.24 4.77
CA LEU A 46 -7.18 -7.44 4.06
C LEU A 46 -7.05 -8.31 2.80
N GLY A 47 -5.84 -8.66 2.37
CA GLY A 47 -5.59 -9.36 1.11
C GLY A 47 -5.74 -8.48 -0.14
N GLU A 48 -5.89 -7.16 0.01
CA GLU A 48 -5.90 -6.22 -1.12
C GLU A 48 -4.51 -6.00 -1.74
N ARG A 49 -3.46 -6.39 -1.01
CA ARG A 49 -2.05 -6.31 -1.42
C ARG A 49 -1.33 -7.57 -0.95
N GLY A 50 -0.33 -7.99 -1.71
CA GLY A 50 0.42 -9.22 -1.43
C GLY A 50 0.98 -9.79 -2.73
N PRO A 51 1.31 -11.09 -2.75
CA PRO A 51 1.63 -11.80 -3.99
C PRO A 51 0.56 -11.55 -5.05
N THR A 52 0.96 -11.60 -6.32
CA THR A 52 -0.01 -11.55 -7.41
C THR A 52 -0.99 -12.72 -7.30
N TRP A 53 -2.21 -12.54 -7.78
CA TRP A 53 -3.25 -13.57 -7.69
C TRP A 53 -2.92 -14.84 -8.50
N TRP A 54 -1.92 -14.77 -9.40
CA TRP A 54 -1.38 -15.91 -10.16
C TRP A 54 -0.12 -16.55 -9.53
N GLY A 55 0.25 -16.18 -8.30
CA GLY A 55 1.12 -16.99 -7.43
C GLY A 55 2.63 -16.79 -7.55
N ASP A 56 3.13 -16.36 -8.71
CA ASP A 56 4.57 -16.50 -9.01
C ASP A 56 5.37 -15.19 -9.06
N ASP A 57 4.78 -14.03 -8.75
CA ASP A 57 5.50 -12.75 -8.87
C ASP A 57 5.26 -11.77 -7.71
N THR A 58 6.26 -10.94 -7.48
CA THR A 58 6.20 -9.79 -6.57
C THR A 58 5.32 -8.69 -7.19
N ASP A 59 4.41 -8.12 -6.40
CA ASP A 59 3.62 -6.96 -6.83
C ASP A 59 4.51 -5.73 -7.10
N HIS A 60 4.72 -5.43 -8.39
CA HIS A 60 5.49 -4.27 -8.85
C HIS A 60 4.65 -2.99 -9.03
N ASN A 61 3.31 -3.00 -8.84
CA ASN A 61 2.40 -1.87 -9.14
C ASN A 61 2.59 -0.60 -8.28
N ARG A 62 3.62 -0.56 -7.43
CA ARG A 62 3.95 0.58 -6.55
C ARG A 62 5.43 0.92 -6.55
N LYS A 63 6.16 0.43 -7.55
CA LYS A 63 7.54 0.85 -7.83
C LYS A 63 7.52 1.68 -9.12
N LEU A 64 8.36 2.71 -9.18
CA LEU A 64 8.67 3.33 -10.47
C LEU A 64 9.24 2.24 -11.40
N VAL A 65 8.97 2.34 -12.70
CA VAL A 65 9.42 1.34 -13.68
C VAL A 65 10.94 1.14 -13.66
N GLN A 66 11.70 2.23 -13.49
CA GLN A 66 13.16 2.23 -13.29
C GLN A 66 13.62 1.45 -12.05
N ASN A 67 12.74 1.26 -11.06
CA ASN A 67 13.01 0.51 -9.83
C ASN A 67 12.39 -0.90 -9.87
N SER A 68 12.13 -1.43 -11.06
CA SER A 68 11.54 -2.75 -11.28
C SER A 68 12.35 -3.53 -12.32
N PRO A 69 12.18 -4.86 -12.41
CA PRO A 69 12.80 -5.67 -13.46
C PRO A 69 12.43 -5.24 -14.89
N TYR A 70 11.39 -4.41 -15.04
CA TYR A 70 10.94 -3.87 -16.32
C TYR A 70 11.71 -2.61 -16.77
N ALA A 71 12.74 -2.17 -16.02
CA ALA A 71 13.51 -0.97 -16.33
C ALA A 71 14.11 -1.02 -17.74
N ASP A 72 14.88 -2.07 -18.06
CA ASP A 72 15.56 -2.21 -19.35
C ASP A 72 14.59 -2.21 -20.54
N TRP A 73 13.45 -2.91 -20.39
CA TRP A 73 12.41 -2.94 -21.41
C TRP A 73 11.77 -1.55 -21.61
N TRP A 74 11.53 -0.81 -20.53
CA TRP A 74 10.95 0.54 -20.60
C TRP A 74 11.90 1.56 -21.21
N GLU A 75 13.20 1.43 -20.96
CA GLU A 75 14.24 2.29 -21.55
C GLU A 75 14.47 2.01 -23.04
N ALA A 76 14.29 0.75 -23.47
CA ALA A 76 14.43 0.33 -24.86
C ALA A 76 13.17 0.56 -25.74
N ARG A 77 12.11 1.12 -25.17
CA ARG A 77 10.82 1.36 -25.83
C ARG A 77 10.85 2.47 -26.87
#